data_AF-A0A0D3D630-F1
#
_entry.id   AF-A0A0D3D630-F1
#
_cell.length_a   1.000
_cell.length_b   1.000
_cell.length_c   1.000
_cell.angle_alpha   90.00
_cell.angle_beta   90.00
_cell.angle_gamma   90.00
#
_symmetry.space_group_name_H-M   'P 1'
#
loop_
_entity.id
_entity.type
_entity.pdbx_description
1 polymer ?
#
loop_
_entity_poly.entity_id
_entity_poly.type
_entity_poly.pdbx_seq_one_letter_code
_entity_poly.pdbx_strand_id
1 'polypeptide(L)'
;MLKLKIEALQRKTEVFKIIKREPLHQFQDVKVEKIGEKFQVKIKSLKGEDKLINILEAFEEMGLSVAQARASCQDTFVMEAIVVPRSKDKLWSVDDMTDTLVKALYPL
;
A
#
# COMPACT_ATOMS: atom_id res chain seq x y z
N MET A 1 -26.10 -33.07 -10.87
CA MET A 1 -26.02 -31.98 -9.87
C MET A 1 -24.63 -31.37 -9.71
N LEU A 2 -23.55 -32.14 -9.62
CA LEU A 2 -22.20 -31.61 -9.37
C LEU A 2 -21.66 -30.71 -10.51
N LYS A 3 -21.90 -31.10 -11.77
CA LYS A 3 -21.48 -30.33 -12.95
C LYS A 3 -22.02 -28.90 -12.95
N LEU A 4 -23.30 -28.72 -12.64
CA LEU A 4 -23.95 -27.40 -12.55
C LEU A 4 -23.35 -26.52 -11.44
N LYS A 5 -22.94 -27.13 -10.31
CA LYS A 5 -22.27 -26.40 -9.22
C LYS A 5 -20.87 -25.93 -9.61
N ILE A 6 -20.12 -26.77 -10.34
CA ILE A 6 -18.79 -26.42 -10.86
C ILE A 6 -18.89 -25.27 -11.87
N GLU A 7 -19.84 -25.35 -12.80
CA GLU A 7 -20.08 -24.30 -13.81
C GLU A 7 -20.50 -22.97 -13.15
N ALA A 8 -21.31 -23.02 -12.09
CA ALA A 8 -21.68 -21.84 -11.31
C ALA A 8 -20.48 -21.20 -10.58
N LEU A 9 -19.57 -22.02 -10.05
CA LEU A 9 -18.34 -21.53 -9.40
C LEU A 9 -17.35 -20.95 -10.42
N GLN A 10 -17.22 -21.58 -11.60
CA GLN A 10 -16.38 -21.09 -12.69
C GLN A 10 -16.90 -19.72 -13.18
N ARG A 11 -18.21 -19.58 -13.42
CA ARG A 11 -18.82 -18.28 -13.76
C ARG A 11 -18.60 -17.22 -12.68
N LYS A 12 -18.78 -17.56 -11.39
CA LYS A 12 -18.49 -16.62 -10.29
C LYS A 12 -17.02 -16.17 -10.30
N THR A 13 -16.10 -17.09 -10.61
CA THR A 13 -14.66 -16.80 -10.71
C THR A 13 -14.35 -15.90 -11.90
N GLU A 14 -14.99 -16.12 -13.05
CA GLU A 14 -14.84 -15.29 -14.25
C GLU A 14 -15.43 -13.89 -14.04
N VAL A 15 -16.63 -13.79 -13.47
CA VAL A 15 -17.25 -12.51 -13.09
C VAL A 15 -16.36 -11.77 -12.10
N PHE A 16 -15.80 -12.45 -11.10
CA PHE A 16 -14.83 -11.85 -10.18
C PHE A 16 -13.57 -11.35 -10.91
N LYS A 17 -13.04 -12.10 -11.89
CA LYS A 17 -11.92 -11.65 -12.72
C LYS A 17 -12.27 -10.43 -13.58
N ILE A 18 -13.50 -10.34 -14.09
CA ILE A 18 -13.98 -9.19 -14.89
C ILE A 18 -14.19 -7.96 -14.01
N ILE A 19 -14.81 -8.11 -12.84
CA ILE A 19 -14.95 -7.03 -11.85
C ILE A 19 -13.58 -6.55 -11.37
N LYS A 20 -12.57 -7.44 -11.29
CA LYS A 20 -11.19 -7.04 -11.03
C LYS A 20 -10.48 -6.34 -12.21
N ARG A 21 -11.03 -6.45 -13.43
CA ARG A 21 -10.46 -5.86 -14.66
C ARG A 21 -11.00 -4.45 -14.95
N GLU A 22 -12.12 -4.04 -14.37
CA GLU A 22 -12.36 -2.61 -14.09
C GLU A 22 -11.30 -2.15 -13.08
N PRO A 23 -10.66 -0.99 -13.24
CA PRO A 23 -9.28 -0.80 -12.78
C PRO A 23 -9.19 -0.73 -11.25
N LEU A 24 -9.04 -1.87 -10.59
CA LEU A 24 -8.58 -1.95 -9.20
C LEU A 24 -7.16 -1.36 -9.03
N HIS A 25 -6.41 -1.23 -10.14
CA HIS A 25 -5.14 -0.50 -10.18
C HIS A 25 -5.31 1.02 -10.03
N GLN A 26 -6.54 1.56 -10.11
CA GLN A 26 -6.78 3.00 -10.00
C GLN A 26 -6.83 3.50 -8.54
N PHE A 27 -6.90 2.58 -7.57
CA PHE A 27 -7.04 2.90 -6.15
C PHE A 27 -5.95 2.31 -5.28
N GLN A 28 -4.82 1.87 -5.86
CA GLN A 28 -3.66 1.39 -5.11
C GLN A 28 -2.42 1.99 -5.75
N ASP A 29 -1.90 3.05 -5.12
CA ASP A 29 -0.75 3.77 -5.64
C ASP A 29 0.18 4.09 -4.46
N VAL A 30 1.29 3.36 -4.37
CA VAL A 30 2.40 3.66 -3.46
C VAL A 30 3.53 4.18 -4.34
N LYS A 31 3.85 5.46 -4.18
CA LYS A 31 4.97 6.10 -4.88
C LYS A 31 6.01 6.50 -3.85
N VAL A 32 7.24 6.08 -4.09
CA VAL A 32 8.39 6.43 -3.27
C VAL A 32 9.42 7.11 -4.16
N GLU A 33 9.85 8.30 -3.75
CA GLU A 33 10.89 9.06 -4.43
C GLU A 33 12.02 9.34 -3.44
N LYS A 34 13.27 9.07 -3.85
CA LYS A 34 14.44 9.38 -3.03
C LYS A 34 14.90 10.81 -3.30
N ILE A 35 15.00 11.62 -2.24
CA ILE A 35 15.42 13.02 -2.28
C ILE A 35 16.61 13.20 -1.34
N GLY A 36 17.82 13.06 -1.88
CA GLY A 36 19.05 13.03 -1.08
C GLY A 36 19.07 11.84 -0.12
N GLU A 37 19.17 12.10 1.18
CA GLU A 37 19.09 11.08 2.24
C GLU A 37 17.64 10.78 2.69
N LYS A 38 16.64 11.48 2.14
CA LYS A 38 15.23 11.37 2.55
C LYS A 38 14.40 10.63 1.51
N PHE A 39 13.20 10.24 1.88
CA PHE A 39 12.21 9.69 0.96
C PHE A 39 10.91 10.47 1.05
N GLN A 40 10.33 10.80 -0.11
CA GLN A 40 8.95 11.25 -0.23
C GLN A 40 8.09 10.05 -0.57
N VAL A 41 7.06 9.82 0.25
CA VAL A 41 6.12 8.70 0.13
C VAL A 41 4.75 9.27 -0.15
N LYS A 42 4.08 8.79 -1.19
CA LYS A 42 2.69 9.11 -1.51
C LYS A 42 1.90 7.82 -1.62
N ILE A 43 0.81 7.74 -0.87
CA ILE A 43 -0.04 6.57 -0.79
C ILE A 43 -1.47 6.99 -1.10
N LYS A 44 -2.12 6.24 -1.99
CA LYS A 44 -3.57 6.29 -2.22
C LYS A 44 -4.12 4.88 -2.19
N SER A 45 -5.05 4.62 -1.28
CA SER A 45 -5.74 3.34 -1.16
C SER A 45 -7.25 3.50 -0.95
N LEU A 46 -8.01 2.42 -1.14
CA LEU A 46 -9.34 2.32 -0.53
C LEU A 46 -9.24 2.51 0.99
N LYS A 47 -10.34 2.96 1.60
CA LYS A 47 -10.42 3.01 3.06
C LYS A 47 -10.30 1.61 3.67
N GLY A 48 -9.81 1.57 4.88
CA GLY A 48 -9.82 0.39 5.72
C GLY A 48 -9.38 0.77 7.12
N GLU A 49 -9.58 -0.16 8.04
CA GLU A 49 -9.11 -0.02 9.42
C GLU A 49 -7.58 -0.04 9.44
N ASP A 50 -7.01 0.70 10.39
CA ASP A 50 -5.60 0.67 10.79
C ASP A 50 -4.54 0.96 9.71
N LYS A 51 -4.94 1.39 8.50
CA LYS A 51 -4.00 1.71 7.40
C LYS A 51 -2.87 2.64 7.82
N LEU A 52 -3.22 3.73 8.51
CA LEU A 52 -2.23 4.69 9.01
C LEU A 52 -1.30 4.03 10.03
N ILE A 53 -1.83 3.22 10.95
CA ILE A 53 -1.07 2.55 12.00
C ILE A 53 -0.05 1.62 11.36
N ASN A 54 -0.49 0.73 10.47
CA ASN A 54 0.39 -0.23 9.79
C ASN A 54 1.52 0.45 9.01
N ILE A 55 1.23 1.58 8.35
CA ILE A 55 2.24 2.36 7.62
C ILE A 55 3.28 2.96 8.57
N LEU A 56 2.84 3.51 9.71
CA LEU A 56 3.74 4.08 10.71
C LEU A 56 4.59 3.00 11.38
N GLU A 57 4.02 1.83 11.65
CA GLU A 57 4.76 0.66 12.14
C GLU A 57 5.82 0.20 11.13
N ALA A 58 5.47 0.14 9.85
CA ALA A 58 6.43 -0.18 8.80
C ALA A 58 7.60 0.85 8.74
N PHE A 59 7.33 2.14 8.94
CA PHE A 59 8.42 3.13 9.05
C PHE A 59 9.30 2.88 10.27
N GLU A 60 8.72 2.50 11.40
CA GLU A 60 9.45 2.18 12.62
C GLU A 60 10.35 0.95 12.43
N GLU A 61 9.82 -0.13 11.87
CA GLU A 61 10.58 -1.34 11.50
C GLU A 61 11.69 -1.04 10.48
N MET A 62 11.43 -0.09 9.57
CA MET A 62 12.44 0.37 8.62
C MET A 62 13.52 1.25 9.24
N GLY A 63 13.37 1.69 10.50
CA GLY A 63 14.32 2.61 11.12
C GLY A 63 14.21 4.04 10.61
N LEU A 64 13.02 4.46 10.17
CA LEU A 64 12.76 5.76 9.57
C LEU A 64 11.99 6.66 10.54
N SER A 65 12.35 7.93 10.61
CA SER A 65 11.57 8.95 11.30
C SER A 65 10.67 9.70 10.31
N VAL A 66 9.45 10.00 10.70
CA VAL A 66 8.54 10.85 9.93
C VAL A 66 8.86 12.31 10.22
N ALA A 67 9.45 13.00 9.24
CA ALA A 67 9.77 14.43 9.37
C ALA A 67 8.53 15.31 9.11
N GLN A 68 7.67 14.88 8.20
CA GLN A 68 6.42 15.55 7.86
C GLN A 68 5.43 14.51 7.35
N ALA A 69 4.16 14.64 7.70
CA ALA A 69 3.09 13.87 7.09
C ALA A 69 1.79 14.65 7.00
N ARG A 70 0.98 14.32 6.00
CA ARG A 70 -0.43 14.71 5.88
C ARG A 70 -1.21 13.48 5.47
N ALA A 71 -2.39 13.30 6.05
CA ALA A 71 -3.28 12.20 5.72
C ALA A 71 -4.73 12.67 5.64
N SER A 72 -5.52 12.03 4.79
CA SER A 72 -6.96 12.21 4.67
C SER A 72 -7.64 10.84 4.53
N CYS A 73 -8.84 10.72 5.09
CA CYS A 73 -9.68 9.53 4.97
C CYS A 73 -11.15 9.89 4.63
N GLN A 74 -11.36 10.98 3.90
CA GLN A 74 -12.71 11.45 3.54
C GLN A 74 -13.43 10.51 2.58
N ASP A 75 -12.82 10.17 1.45
CA ASP A 75 -13.40 9.25 0.45
C ASP A 75 -12.50 8.03 0.21
N THR A 76 -11.19 8.26 0.21
CA THR A 76 -10.13 7.27 0.11
C THR A 76 -9.10 7.55 1.20
N PHE A 77 -8.27 6.55 1.52
CA PHE A 77 -7.11 6.82 2.35
C PHE A 77 -6.02 7.41 1.47
N VAL A 78 -5.58 8.62 1.81
CA VAL A 78 -4.50 9.32 1.12
C VAL A 78 -3.49 9.75 2.17
N MET A 79 -2.22 9.49 1.91
CA MET A 79 -1.13 9.94 2.76
C MET A 79 0.03 10.45 1.92
N GLU A 80 0.64 11.54 2.38
CA GLU A 80 1.93 12.00 1.89
C GLU A 80 2.85 12.18 3.08
N ALA A 81 4.06 11.66 3.01
CA ALA A 81 5.05 11.74 4.07
C ALA A 81 6.46 11.99 3.54
N ILE A 82 7.25 12.71 4.32
CA ILE A 82 8.70 12.81 4.18
C ILE A 82 9.30 12.01 5.34
N VAL A 83 10.06 10.97 5.00
CA VAL A 83 10.71 10.09 5.99
C VAL A 83 12.22 10.13 5.83
N VAL A 84 12.92 10.00 6.96
CA VAL A 84 14.39 10.11 7.04
C VAL A 84 14.98 8.93 7.81
N PRO A 85 16.07 8.31 7.34
CA PRO A 85 16.78 7.27 8.11
C PRO A 85 17.27 7.81 9.46
N ARG A 86 17.06 7.03 10.53
CA ARG A 86 17.60 7.36 11.87
C ARG A 86 19.10 7.09 11.98
N SER A 87 19.62 6.19 11.17
CA SER A 87 21.04 5.83 11.10
C SER A 87 21.51 5.81 9.66
N LYS A 88 22.80 6.08 9.43
CA LYS A 88 23.41 6.01 8.09
C LYS A 88 23.78 4.58 7.66
N ASP A 89 23.68 3.62 8.57
CA ASP A 89 24.16 2.25 8.37
C ASP A 89 23.25 1.42 7.46
N LYS A 90 21.95 1.74 7.42
CA LYS A 90 20.96 1.03 6.61
C LYS A 90 20.48 1.93 5.46
N LEU A 91 20.81 1.52 4.23
CA LEU A 91 20.39 2.21 3.02
C LEU A 91 19.21 1.47 2.40
N TRP A 92 18.02 2.06 2.45
CA TRP A 92 16.85 1.52 1.77
C TRP A 92 16.89 1.87 0.28
N SER A 93 16.56 0.89 -0.57
CA SER A 93 16.22 1.17 -1.96
C SER A 93 14.76 1.62 -2.07
N VAL A 94 14.43 2.28 -3.18
CA VAL A 94 13.05 2.70 -3.47
C VAL A 94 12.15 1.49 -3.60
N ASP A 95 12.62 0.40 -4.21
CA ASP A 95 11.85 -0.82 -4.43
C ASP A 95 11.55 -1.54 -3.11
N ASP A 96 12.56 -1.69 -2.23
CA ASP A 96 12.38 -2.32 -0.91
C ASP A 96 11.35 -1.57 -0.06
N MET A 97 11.40 -0.24 -0.06
CA MET A 97 10.41 0.59 0.66
C MET A 97 9.03 0.45 0.04
N THR A 98 8.94 0.47 -1.29
CA THR A 98 7.65 0.35 -1.99
C THR A 98 6.99 -0.98 -1.65
N ASP A 99 7.74 -2.09 -1.74
CA ASP A 99 7.23 -3.43 -1.42
C ASP A 99 6.81 -3.56 0.04
N THR A 100 7.58 -2.97 0.97
CA THR A 100 7.26 -2.98 2.40
C THR A 100 5.97 -2.20 2.67
N LEU A 101 5.81 -1.03 2.07
CA LEU A 101 4.61 -0.20 2.25
C LEU A 101 3.37 -0.80 1.58
N VAL A 102 3.52 -1.48 0.44
CA VAL A 102 2.43 -2.24 -0.18
C VAL A 102 1.96 -3.37 0.74
N LYS A 103 2.89 -4.08 1.41
CA LYS A 103 2.53 -5.10 2.42
C LYS A 103 1.85 -4.48 3.64
N ALA A 104 2.36 -3.35 4.14
CA ALA A 104 1.78 -2.65 5.28
C ALA A 104 0.34 -2.15 5.00
N LEU A 105 0.03 -1.82 3.75
CA LEU A 105 -1.33 -1.48 3.34
C LEU A 105 -2.29 -2.68 3.38
N TYR A 106 -1.80 -3.91 3.31
CA TYR A 106 -2.61 -5.14 3.26
C TYR A 106 -1.97 -6.25 4.08
N PRO A 107 -1.87 -6.09 5.42
CA PRO A 107 -1.36 -7.15 6.28
C PRO A 107 -2.28 -8.37 6.17
N LEU A 108 -1.69 -9.55 6.04
CA LEU A 108 -2.38 -10.84 5.94
C LEU A 108 -2.83 -11.35 7.31
#